data_AF-Q0CAB5-F1
#
_entry.id   AF-Q0CAB5-F1
#
_cell.length_a   1.000
_cell.length_b   1.000
_cell.length_c   1.000
_cell.angle_alpha   90.00
_cell.angle_beta   90.00
_cell.angle_gamma   90.00
#
_symmetry.space_group_name_H-M   'P 1'
#
loop_
_entity.id
_entity.type
_entity.pdbx_description
1 polymer ?
#
loop_
_entity_poly.entity_id
_entity_poly.type
_entity_poly.pdbx_seq_one_letter_code
_entity_poly.pdbx_strand_id
1 'polypeptide(L)'
;MADPLPPSYLHVINNNRIQFEISIEQGKYKSVLLWHFLALTALPLSALIIPRRYGGHYVRQLVFGLVVSLAIDAIRSRRALLGANGYMVGLIAAWWCIWTATLLVFHDPELEFQRIERVKSSLVATTNGRTSKYPKEHLAWQPYPKPMVHRLNWVLGLLLNMRGPEWNWRISSLDPLPSVLVPLSAVNKARTVTPEPPDARTRLRAVAGTFVTTYLALDLIKVLMMHDPYFLGVPSPLSQP
;
A
#
# COMPACT_ATOMS: atom_id res chain seq x y z
N MET A 1 -53.12 9.78 16.29
CA MET A 1 -52.24 8.88 15.52
C MET A 1 -50.86 8.99 16.16
N ALA A 2 -50.38 7.91 16.78
CA ALA A 2 -49.02 7.90 17.30
C ALA A 2 -48.06 7.67 16.13
N ASP A 3 -46.98 8.45 16.07
CA ASP A 3 -45.91 8.20 15.11
C ASP A 3 -45.38 6.78 15.29
N PRO A 4 -45.10 6.05 14.20
CA PRO A 4 -44.52 4.71 14.32
C PRO A 4 -43.20 4.80 15.09
N LEU A 5 -42.99 3.85 15.99
CA LEU A 5 -41.73 3.75 16.74
C LEU A 5 -40.55 3.80 15.76
N PRO A 6 -39.47 4.53 16.09
CA PRO A 6 -38.32 4.64 15.21
C PRO A 6 -37.80 3.23 14.90
N PRO A 7 -37.51 2.93 13.62
CA PRO A 7 -37.09 1.60 13.22
C PRO A 7 -35.83 1.20 14.00
N SER A 8 -35.81 -0.03 14.51
CA SER A 8 -34.63 -0.55 15.19
C SER A 8 -33.42 -0.53 14.24
N TYR A 9 -32.22 -0.33 14.77
CA TYR A 9 -31.00 -0.30 13.96
C TYR A 9 -30.84 -1.56 13.09
N LEU A 10 -31.23 -2.73 13.61
CA LEU A 10 -31.25 -3.98 12.86
C LEU A 10 -32.21 -3.94 11.66
N HIS A 11 -33.36 -3.29 11.81
CA HIS A 11 -34.31 -3.11 10.72
C HIS A 11 -33.71 -2.27 9.59
N VAL A 12 -32.98 -1.19 9.92
CA VAL A 12 -32.29 -0.34 8.92
C VAL A 12 -31.22 -1.13 8.17
N ILE A 13 -30.40 -1.92 8.87
CA ILE A 13 -29.38 -2.78 8.22
C ILE A 13 -30.04 -3.79 7.28
N ASN A 14 -31.10 -4.46 7.74
CA ASN A 14 -31.76 -5.49 6.96
C ASN A 14 -32.44 -4.89 5.71
N ASN A 15 -33.08 -3.73 5.85
CA ASN A 15 -33.65 -3.01 4.73
C ASN A 15 -32.58 -2.60 3.70
N ASN A 16 -31.45 -2.04 4.15
CA ASN A 16 -30.35 -1.66 3.25
C ASN A 16 -29.78 -2.88 2.50
N ARG A 17 -29.66 -4.03 3.18
CA ARG A 17 -29.23 -5.28 2.53
C ARG A 17 -30.21 -5.71 1.44
N ILE A 18 -31.51 -5.71 1.71
CA ILE A 18 -32.52 -6.08 0.72
C ILE A 18 -32.49 -5.15 -0.49
N GLN A 19 -32.42 -3.84 -0.26
CA GLN A 19 -32.32 -2.84 -1.35
C GLN A 19 -31.07 -3.02 -2.20
N PHE A 20 -29.95 -3.40 -1.58
CA PHE A 20 -28.71 -3.72 -2.27
C PHE A 20 -28.86 -4.95 -3.17
N GLU A 21 -29.41 -6.07 -2.66
CA GLU A 21 -29.63 -7.29 -3.45
C GLU A 21 -30.55 -7.02 -4.64
N ILE A 22 -31.67 -6.32 -4.42
CA ILE A 22 -32.59 -5.90 -5.50
C ILE A 22 -31.86 -5.06 -6.55
N SER A 23 -30.98 -4.16 -6.13
CA SER A 23 -30.22 -3.32 -7.07
C SER A 23 -29.19 -4.10 -7.89
N ILE A 24 -28.67 -5.21 -7.36
CA ILE A 24 -27.82 -6.15 -8.09
C ILE A 24 -28.65 -6.97 -9.07
N GLU A 25 -29.80 -7.51 -8.63
CA GLU A 25 -30.70 -8.28 -9.49
C GLU A 25 -31.23 -7.45 -10.67
N GLN A 26 -31.55 -6.18 -10.43
CA GLN A 26 -31.93 -5.21 -11.47
C GLN A 26 -30.77 -4.80 -12.39
N GLY A 27 -29.53 -5.23 -12.10
CA GLY A 27 -28.35 -4.89 -12.89
C GLY A 27 -27.87 -3.43 -12.75
N LYS A 28 -28.38 -2.68 -11.77
CA LYS A 28 -27.97 -1.27 -11.55
C LYS A 28 -26.55 -1.17 -11.02
N TYR A 29 -26.13 -2.13 -10.18
CA TYR A 29 -24.77 -2.19 -9.62
C TYR A 29 -24.19 -3.59 -9.75
N LYS A 30 -22.86 -3.67 -9.79
CA LYS A 30 -22.13 -4.94 -9.81
C LYS A 30 -21.45 -5.18 -8.46
N SER A 31 -21.34 -6.44 -8.07
CA SER A 31 -20.60 -6.81 -6.86
C SER A 31 -19.08 -6.67 -7.06
N VAL A 32 -18.38 -6.34 -5.97
CA VAL A 32 -16.92 -6.37 -5.96
C VAL A 32 -16.46 -7.82 -5.84
N LEU A 33 -15.90 -8.35 -6.92
CA LEU A 33 -15.33 -9.69 -6.98
C LEU A 33 -13.81 -9.66 -6.72
N LEU A 34 -13.26 -10.78 -6.22
CA LEU A 34 -11.84 -10.91 -5.89
C LEU A 34 -10.91 -10.62 -7.08
N TRP A 35 -11.33 -10.96 -8.30
CA TRP A 35 -10.52 -10.77 -9.50
C TRP A 35 -10.21 -9.30 -9.79
N HIS A 36 -11.02 -8.34 -9.32
CA HIS A 36 -10.72 -6.92 -9.48
C HIS A 36 -9.46 -6.53 -8.72
N PHE A 37 -9.26 -7.07 -7.51
CA PHE A 37 -8.02 -6.87 -6.76
C PHE A 37 -6.83 -7.52 -7.46
N LEU A 38 -7.01 -8.72 -8.03
CA LEU A 38 -5.98 -9.40 -8.81
C LEU A 38 -5.62 -8.60 -10.08
N ALA A 39 -6.60 -8.07 -10.80
CA ALA A 39 -6.36 -7.24 -11.98
C ALA A 39 -5.63 -5.93 -11.62
N LEU A 40 -6.07 -5.27 -10.54
CA LEU A 40 -5.48 -4.01 -10.07
C LEU A 40 -4.02 -4.18 -9.62
N THR A 41 -3.65 -5.37 -9.15
CA THR A 41 -2.29 -5.72 -8.72
C THR A 41 -1.42 -6.27 -9.85
N ALA A 42 -1.97 -7.10 -10.74
CA ALA A 42 -1.26 -7.69 -11.87
C ALA A 42 -0.82 -6.65 -12.91
N LEU A 43 -1.61 -5.61 -13.14
CA LEU A 43 -1.28 -4.53 -14.06
C LEU A 43 0.03 -3.80 -13.69
N PRO A 44 0.15 -3.14 -12.54
CA PRO A 44 1.40 -2.46 -12.17
C PRO A 44 2.56 -3.45 -12.03
N LEU A 45 2.31 -4.69 -11.61
CA LEU A 45 3.33 -5.74 -11.58
C LEU A 45 3.92 -5.98 -12.98
N SER A 46 3.08 -6.16 -13.99
CA SER A 46 3.53 -6.37 -15.38
C SER A 46 4.36 -5.20 -15.90
N ALA A 47 3.96 -3.95 -15.59
CA ALA A 47 4.66 -2.75 -16.02
C ALA A 47 6.04 -2.56 -15.35
N LEU A 48 6.20 -3.04 -14.12
CA LEU A 48 7.47 -2.98 -13.37
C LEU A 48 8.45 -4.08 -13.79
N ILE A 49 7.97 -5.21 -14.29
CA ILE A 49 8.82 -6.28 -14.85
C ILE A 49 9.46 -5.86 -16.17
N ILE A 50 8.79 -4.98 -16.94
CA ILE A 50 9.29 -4.44 -18.20
C ILE A 50 10.36 -3.38 -17.93
N PRO A 51 11.61 -3.59 -18.39
CA PRO A 51 12.69 -2.61 -18.23
C PRO A 51 12.41 -1.33 -19.02
N ARG A 52 12.81 -0.19 -18.46
CA ARG A 52 12.58 1.13 -19.07
C ARG A 52 13.37 1.35 -20.36
N ARG A 53 14.48 0.61 -20.54
CA ARG A 53 15.41 0.74 -21.68
C ARG A 53 14.78 0.58 -23.08
N TYR A 54 13.63 -0.09 -23.20
CA TYR A 54 12.95 -0.35 -24.48
C TYR A 54 11.64 0.46 -24.64
N GLY A 55 11.60 1.71 -24.16
CA GLY A 55 10.37 2.54 -24.21
C GLY A 55 9.38 2.24 -23.08
N GLY A 56 9.85 1.62 -21.99
CA GLY A 56 9.00 1.22 -20.87
C GLY A 56 8.34 2.39 -20.14
N HIS A 57 8.77 3.65 -20.32
CA HIS A 57 8.10 4.79 -19.71
C HIS A 57 6.69 5.01 -20.27
N TYR A 58 6.49 4.85 -21.59
CA TYR A 58 5.15 4.94 -22.19
C TYR A 58 4.26 3.79 -21.73
N VAL A 59 4.81 2.57 -21.63
CA VAL A 59 4.09 1.39 -21.13
C VAL A 59 3.62 1.62 -19.70
N ARG A 60 4.48 2.16 -18.84
CA ARG A 60 4.14 2.46 -17.44
C ARG A 60 3.04 3.52 -17.33
N GLN A 61 3.10 4.58 -18.13
CA GLN A 61 2.06 5.61 -18.16
C GLN A 61 0.71 5.07 -18.66
N LEU A 62 0.73 4.24 -19.72
CA LEU A 62 -0.46 3.58 -20.24
C LEU A 62 -1.09 2.67 -19.18
N VAL A 63 -0.27 1.82 -18.55
CA VAL A 63 -0.74 0.91 -17.49
C VAL A 63 -1.27 1.68 -16.29
N PHE A 64 -0.65 2.80 -15.91
CA PHE A 64 -1.19 3.66 -14.87
C PHE A 64 -2.57 4.22 -15.26
N GLY A 65 -2.75 4.67 -16.50
CA GLY A 65 -4.06 5.08 -17.03
C GLY A 65 -5.12 3.97 -16.95
N LEU A 66 -4.74 2.71 -17.22
CA LEU A 66 -5.63 1.55 -17.05
C LEU A 66 -5.97 1.30 -15.58
N VAL A 67 -5.00 1.41 -14.66
CA VAL A 67 -5.24 1.27 -13.21
C VAL A 67 -6.22 2.34 -12.72
N VAL A 68 -6.04 3.59 -13.13
CA VAL A 68 -6.96 4.70 -12.80
C VAL A 68 -8.35 4.44 -13.38
N SER A 69 -8.43 3.95 -14.62
CA SER A 69 -9.70 3.63 -15.27
C SER A 69 -10.46 2.53 -14.53
N LEU A 70 -9.76 1.46 -14.11
CA LEU A 70 -10.33 0.39 -13.28
C LEU A 70 -10.75 0.88 -11.89
N ALA A 71 -9.99 1.78 -11.28
CA ALA A 71 -10.35 2.40 -10.01
C ALA A 71 -11.63 3.23 -10.14
N ILE A 72 -11.74 4.05 -11.20
CA ILE A 72 -12.93 4.84 -11.49
C ILE A 72 -14.14 3.93 -11.76
N ASP A 73 -13.97 2.88 -12.56
CA ASP A 73 -15.02 1.89 -12.83
C ASP A 73 -15.45 1.15 -11.55
N ALA A 74 -14.50 0.80 -10.67
CA ALA A 74 -14.80 0.20 -9.37
C ALA A 74 -15.58 1.14 -8.46
N ILE A 75 -15.21 2.42 -8.41
CA ILE A 75 -15.92 3.42 -7.62
C ILE A 75 -17.31 3.68 -8.23
N ARG A 76 -17.45 3.81 -9.54
CA ARG A 76 -18.74 4.18 -10.15
C ARG A 76 -19.74 3.04 -10.18
N SER A 77 -19.31 1.87 -10.64
CA SER A 77 -20.23 0.79 -11.03
C SER A 77 -20.36 -0.31 -9.99
N ARG A 78 -19.46 -0.34 -8.99
CA ARG A 78 -19.44 -1.41 -7.99
C ARG A 78 -19.82 -0.91 -6.61
N ARG A 79 -20.57 -1.74 -5.91
CA ARG A 79 -20.97 -1.51 -4.52
C ARG A 79 -20.61 -2.75 -3.71
N ALA A 80 -20.23 -2.54 -2.46
CA ALA A 80 -19.93 -3.59 -1.51
C ALA A 80 -20.68 -3.29 -0.21
N LEU A 81 -21.11 -4.34 0.48
CA LEU A 81 -21.58 -4.28 1.88
C LEU A 81 -20.45 -4.65 2.87
N LEU A 82 -19.44 -5.37 2.39
CA LEU A 82 -18.29 -5.79 3.20
C LEU A 82 -17.30 -4.64 3.37
N GLY A 83 -16.74 -4.49 4.58
CA GLY A 83 -15.71 -3.50 4.85
C GLY A 83 -16.25 -2.07 4.86
N ALA A 84 -17.19 -1.77 5.77
CA ALA A 84 -17.81 -0.45 5.87
C ALA A 84 -18.40 0.04 4.53
N ASN A 85 -19.05 -0.86 3.79
CA ASN A 85 -19.72 -0.61 2.52
C ASN A 85 -18.79 -0.03 1.41
N GLY A 86 -19.22 1.03 0.72
CA GLY A 86 -18.46 1.69 -0.34
C GLY A 86 -17.17 2.38 0.13
N TYR A 87 -16.98 2.57 1.45
CA TYR A 87 -15.81 3.23 2.02
C TYR A 87 -14.51 2.50 1.69
N MET A 88 -14.44 1.19 2.01
CA MET A 88 -13.21 0.43 1.77
C MET A 88 -12.87 0.35 0.29
N VAL A 89 -13.89 0.23 -0.58
CA VAL A 89 -13.67 0.21 -2.03
C VAL A 89 -13.01 1.51 -2.49
N GLY A 90 -13.53 2.66 -2.06
CA GLY A 90 -12.96 3.97 -2.38
C GLY A 90 -11.56 4.16 -1.79
N LEU A 91 -11.37 3.84 -0.50
CA LEU A 91 -10.07 3.98 0.16
C LEU A 91 -8.99 3.12 -0.48
N ILE A 92 -9.28 1.84 -0.71
CA ILE A 92 -8.33 0.90 -1.33
C ILE A 92 -8.00 1.36 -2.75
N ALA A 93 -9.01 1.74 -3.55
CA ALA A 93 -8.79 2.19 -4.92
C ALA A 93 -7.93 3.47 -4.97
N ALA A 94 -8.24 4.47 -4.14
CA ALA A 94 -7.49 5.73 -4.08
C ALA A 94 -6.05 5.51 -3.60
N TRP A 95 -5.88 4.77 -2.50
CA TRP A 95 -4.57 4.41 -1.97
C TRP A 95 -3.73 3.65 -3.00
N TRP A 96 -4.34 2.70 -3.71
CA TRP A 96 -3.65 1.94 -4.75
C TRP A 96 -3.26 2.81 -5.95
N CYS A 97 -4.12 3.76 -6.35
CA CYS A 97 -3.78 4.73 -7.39
C CYS A 97 -2.57 5.60 -6.98
N ILE A 98 -2.54 6.09 -5.74
CA ILE A 98 -1.40 6.86 -5.23
C ILE A 98 -0.13 6.01 -5.27
N TRP A 99 -0.20 4.77 -4.78
CA TRP A 99 0.96 3.89 -4.76
C TRP A 99 1.49 3.53 -6.15
N THR A 100 0.60 3.20 -7.07
CA THR A 100 0.97 2.90 -8.45
C THR A 100 1.49 4.13 -9.19
N ALA A 101 0.96 5.33 -8.92
CA ALA A 101 1.50 6.58 -9.44
C ALA A 101 2.95 6.79 -8.96
N THR A 102 3.21 6.58 -7.66
CA THR A 102 4.56 6.69 -7.08
C THR A 102 5.56 5.80 -7.81
N LEU A 103 5.21 4.53 -8.06
CA LEU A 103 6.12 3.56 -8.67
C LEU A 103 6.23 3.65 -10.20
N LEU A 104 5.17 4.03 -10.90
CA LEU A 104 5.12 4.01 -12.37
C LEU A 104 5.37 5.38 -13.02
N VAL A 105 4.99 6.46 -12.34
CA VAL A 105 5.01 7.84 -12.88
C VAL A 105 6.13 8.64 -12.27
N PHE A 106 6.24 8.66 -10.94
CA PHE A 106 7.11 9.59 -10.23
C PHE A 106 8.53 9.09 -9.99
N HIS A 107 8.72 7.78 -9.82
CA HIS A 107 10.03 7.20 -9.48
C HIS A 107 10.55 6.26 -10.54
N ASP A 108 11.87 6.11 -10.55
CA ASP A 108 12.57 5.20 -11.41
C ASP A 108 13.01 3.94 -10.67
N PRO A 109 12.22 2.84 -10.71
CA PRO A 109 12.49 1.68 -9.89
C PRO A 109 13.82 0.99 -10.21
N GLU A 110 14.32 1.15 -11.43
CA GLU A 110 15.60 0.56 -11.84
C GLU A 110 16.82 1.28 -11.25
N LEU A 111 16.68 2.57 -10.94
CA LEU A 111 17.77 3.45 -10.52
C LEU A 111 17.68 3.81 -9.04
N GLU A 112 16.47 4.08 -8.56
CA GLU A 112 16.23 4.70 -7.27
C GLU A 112 15.95 3.69 -6.16
N PHE A 113 15.51 2.47 -6.48
CA PHE A 113 15.19 1.47 -5.47
C PHE A 113 16.26 0.39 -5.36
N GLN A 114 16.64 0.10 -4.13
CA GLN A 114 17.56 -0.98 -3.79
C GLN A 114 17.00 -1.75 -2.60
N ARG A 115 17.12 -3.08 -2.67
CA ARG A 115 16.67 -4.00 -1.63
C ARG A 115 17.86 -4.55 -0.86
N ILE A 116 17.74 -4.75 0.45
CA ILE A 116 18.76 -5.41 1.24
C ILE A 116 18.74 -6.91 0.92
N GLU A 117 19.90 -7.46 0.60
CA GLU A 117 20.08 -8.89 0.33
C GLU A 117 21.22 -9.45 1.20
N ARG A 118 21.02 -10.67 1.69
CA ARG A 118 22.05 -11.43 2.42
C ARG A 118 22.90 -12.18 1.40
N VAL A 119 24.12 -11.70 1.19
CA VAL A 119 25.08 -12.31 0.29
C VAL A 119 25.97 -13.26 1.08
N LYS A 120 25.95 -14.53 0.67
CA LYS A 120 26.86 -15.57 1.19
C LYS A 120 28.15 -15.50 0.39
N SER A 121 29.25 -15.22 1.07
CA SER A 121 30.61 -15.25 0.53
C SER A 121 31.44 -16.29 1.28
N SER A 122 32.37 -16.95 0.61
CA SER A 122 33.31 -17.86 1.28
C SER A 122 34.59 -17.10 1.61
N LEU A 123 34.88 -16.93 2.90
CA LEU A 123 36.20 -16.49 3.32
C LEU A 123 37.17 -17.66 3.20
N VAL A 124 38.24 -17.47 2.42
CA VAL A 124 39.34 -18.42 2.32
C VAL A 124 40.41 -17.96 3.30
N ALA A 125 40.59 -18.70 4.40
CA ALA A 125 41.70 -18.52 5.30
C ALA A 125 42.76 -19.58 4.99
N THR A 126 44.00 -19.15 4.73
CA THR A 126 45.11 -20.06 4.49
C THR A 126 46.05 -19.98 5.69
N THR A 127 46.19 -21.10 6.41
CA THR A 127 47.11 -21.20 7.54
C THR A 127 47.95 -22.46 7.36
N ASN A 128 49.28 -22.33 7.35
CA ASN A 128 50.24 -23.44 7.21
C ASN A 128 49.92 -24.38 6.03
N GLY A 129 49.63 -23.83 4.85
CA GLY A 129 49.33 -24.60 3.64
C GLY A 129 47.95 -25.27 3.59
N ARG A 130 47.14 -25.16 4.65
CA ARG A 130 45.75 -25.61 4.68
C ARG A 130 44.81 -24.45 4.41
N THR A 131 44.03 -24.54 3.34
CA THR A 131 42.95 -23.61 3.03
C THR A 131 41.67 -24.07 3.70
N SER A 132 41.16 -23.28 4.65
CA SER A 132 39.85 -23.49 5.25
C SER A 132 38.86 -22.47 4.67
N LYS A 133 37.67 -22.95 4.24
CA LYS A 133 36.58 -22.10 3.74
C LYS A 133 35.55 -21.93 4.83
N TYR A 134 35.33 -20.69 5.27
CA TYR A 134 34.28 -20.36 6.22
C TYR A 134 33.15 -19.59 5.51
N PRO A 135 31.88 -19.96 5.74
CA PRO A 135 30.75 -19.18 5.23
C PRO A 135 30.71 -17.82 5.95
N LYS A 136 30.76 -16.73 5.19
CA LYS A 136 30.58 -15.36 5.67
C LYS A 136 29.33 -14.76 5.03
N GLU A 137 28.36 -14.40 5.85
CA GLU A 137 27.20 -13.64 5.39
C GLU A 137 27.49 -12.15 5.53
N HIS A 138 27.19 -11.37 4.50
CA HIS A 138 27.21 -9.91 4.56
C HIS A 138 25.96 -9.35 3.90
N LEU A 139 25.50 -8.20 4.38
CA LEU A 139 24.37 -7.49 3.81
C LEU A 139 24.87 -6.58 2.68
N ALA A 140 24.20 -6.62 1.54
CA ALA A 140 24.51 -5.76 0.40
C ALA A 140 23.22 -5.18 -0.19
N TRP A 141 23.35 -4.03 -0.86
CA TRP A 141 22.27 -3.44 -1.63
C TRP A 141 22.13 -4.15 -2.98
N GLN A 142 20.97 -4.73 -3.21
CA GLN A 142 20.57 -5.38 -4.44
C GLN A 142 19.79 -4.37 -5.32
N PRO A 143 20.37 -3.90 -6.43
CA PRO A 143 19.66 -3.09 -7.42
C PRO A 143 18.70 -3.96 -8.23
N TYR A 144 18.02 -3.35 -9.19
CA TYR A 144 17.11 -4.04 -10.09
C TYR A 144 17.77 -5.24 -10.81
N PRO A 145 17.32 -6.48 -10.56
CA PRO A 145 18.00 -7.67 -11.05
C PRO A 145 17.69 -7.97 -12.53
N LYS A 146 18.71 -8.47 -13.23
CA LYS A 146 18.60 -8.88 -14.64
C LYS A 146 17.77 -10.16 -14.85
N PRO A 147 17.98 -11.27 -14.11
CA PRO A 147 17.26 -12.52 -14.39
C PRO A 147 15.78 -12.43 -14.01
N MET A 148 14.90 -12.97 -14.87
CA MET A 148 13.45 -12.78 -14.79
C MET A 148 12.83 -13.21 -13.46
N VAL A 149 13.22 -14.37 -12.93
CA VAL A 149 12.66 -14.88 -11.66
C VAL A 149 13.03 -13.99 -10.48
N HIS A 150 14.28 -13.52 -10.44
CA HIS A 150 14.75 -12.62 -9.39
C HIS A 150 14.08 -11.25 -9.54
N ARG A 151 13.86 -10.79 -10.77
CA ARG A 151 13.13 -9.57 -11.08
C ARG A 151 11.69 -9.63 -10.64
N LEU A 152 10.98 -10.72 -10.93
CA LEU A 152 9.61 -10.91 -10.46
C LEU A 152 9.55 -10.86 -8.93
N ASN A 153 10.42 -11.58 -8.23
CA ASN A 153 10.48 -11.56 -6.77
C ASN A 153 10.83 -10.16 -6.21
N TRP A 154 11.77 -9.47 -6.84
CA TRP A 154 12.18 -8.12 -6.45
C TRP A 154 11.04 -7.11 -6.66
N VAL A 155 10.36 -7.17 -7.80
CA VAL A 155 9.22 -6.29 -8.14
C VAL A 155 8.01 -6.60 -7.26
N LEU A 156 7.70 -7.87 -6.99
CA LEU A 156 6.66 -8.26 -6.02
C LEU A 156 6.99 -7.70 -4.64
N GLY A 157 8.24 -7.83 -4.21
CA GLY A 157 8.72 -7.23 -2.96
C GLY A 157 8.59 -5.71 -2.95
N LEU A 158 8.77 -5.03 -4.08
CA LEU A 158 8.62 -3.57 -4.17
C LEU A 158 7.15 -3.17 -4.12
N LEU A 159 6.31 -3.84 -4.91
CA LEU A 159 4.89 -3.52 -5.07
C LEU A 159 4.09 -3.82 -3.80
N LEU A 160 4.40 -4.92 -3.11
CA LEU A 160 3.65 -5.38 -1.93
C LEU A 160 4.20 -4.82 -0.61
N ASN A 161 5.43 -4.28 -0.58
CA ASN A 161 6.06 -3.84 0.66
C ASN A 161 6.02 -2.31 0.82
N MET A 162 4.86 -1.79 1.18
CA MET A 162 4.55 -0.35 1.20
C MET A 162 5.25 0.46 2.31
N ARG A 163 5.93 -0.18 3.27
CA ARG A 163 6.73 0.49 4.31
C ARG A 163 8.25 0.39 4.09
N GLY A 164 8.66 -0.39 3.10
CA GLY A 164 10.05 -0.49 2.68
C GLY A 164 11.07 -0.96 3.74
N PRO A 165 10.78 -1.84 4.73
CA PRO A 165 11.74 -2.20 5.78
C PRO A 165 13.07 -2.72 5.25
N GLU A 166 13.03 -3.52 4.17
CA GLU A 166 14.19 -4.09 3.47
C GLU A 166 14.66 -3.22 2.31
N TRP A 167 14.18 -1.98 2.21
CA TRP A 167 14.42 -1.11 1.07
C TRP A 167 15.18 0.16 1.49
N ASN A 168 15.86 0.78 0.55
CA ASN A 168 16.59 2.03 0.78
C ASN A 168 15.69 3.21 1.18
N TRP A 169 14.39 3.16 0.86
CA TRP A 169 13.38 4.15 1.24
C TRP A 169 12.65 3.80 2.56
N ARG A 170 13.22 2.93 3.39
CA ARG A 170 12.62 2.50 4.66
C ARG A 170 12.20 3.67 5.55
N ILE A 171 11.09 3.50 6.25
CA ILE A 171 10.60 4.49 7.20
C ILE A 171 11.60 4.74 8.34
N SER A 172 11.81 6.00 8.69
CA SER A 172 12.76 6.43 9.73
C SER A 172 12.42 5.95 11.15
N SER A 173 11.22 5.41 11.36
CA SER A 173 10.79 4.89 12.67
C SER A 173 11.31 3.49 12.98
N LEU A 174 11.93 2.82 12.00
CA LEU A 174 12.53 1.50 12.21
C LEU A 174 13.95 1.63 12.77
N ASP A 175 14.44 0.54 13.36
CA ASP A 175 15.79 0.47 13.92
C ASP A 175 16.87 0.87 12.90
N PRO A 176 17.96 1.53 13.33
CA PRO A 176 18.99 2.02 12.43
C PRO A 176 19.59 0.89 11.58
N LEU A 177 19.98 1.21 10.34
CA LEU A 177 20.64 0.22 9.48
C LEU A 177 21.97 -0.22 10.11
N PRO A 178 22.38 -1.48 9.91
CA PRO A 178 23.74 -1.92 10.18
C PRO A 178 24.76 -0.98 9.52
N SER A 179 25.82 -0.64 10.25
CA SER A 179 26.86 0.31 9.80
C SER A 179 27.50 -0.06 8.46
N VAL A 180 27.48 -1.34 8.08
CA VAL A 180 27.99 -1.86 6.80
C VAL A 180 27.19 -1.33 5.59
N LEU A 181 25.91 -1.02 5.77
CA LEU A 181 25.01 -0.57 4.69
C LEU A 181 24.92 0.96 4.56
N VAL A 182 25.48 1.69 5.53
CA VAL A 182 25.40 3.14 5.61
C VAL A 182 26.71 3.76 5.08
N PRO A 183 26.65 4.77 4.19
CA PRO A 183 27.85 5.49 3.78
C PRO A 183 28.58 6.08 4.98
N LEU A 184 29.93 6.01 5.02
CA LEU A 184 30.72 6.53 6.15
C LEU A 184 30.39 7.99 6.50
N SER A 185 30.04 8.81 5.52
CA SER A 185 29.62 10.20 5.71
C SER A 185 28.32 10.33 6.52
N ALA A 186 27.36 9.44 6.32
CA ALA A 186 26.10 9.40 7.06
C ALA A 186 26.29 8.84 8.47
N VAL A 187 27.21 7.89 8.67
CA VAL A 187 27.59 7.39 10.01
C VAL A 187 28.20 8.51 10.85
N ASN A 188 29.12 9.30 10.26
CA ASN A 188 29.76 10.40 10.96
C ASN A 188 28.77 11.52 11.31
N LYS A 189 27.81 11.81 10.43
CA LYS A 189 26.74 12.78 10.68
C LYS A 189 25.72 12.30 11.73
N ALA A 190 25.37 11.02 11.73
CA ALA A 190 24.51 10.45 12.76
C ALA A 190 25.17 10.51 14.14
N ARG A 191 26.49 10.24 14.21
CA ARG A 191 27.28 10.27 15.44
C ARG A 191 27.43 11.68 16.03
N THR A 192 27.45 12.72 15.20
CA THR A 192 27.52 14.12 15.66
C THR A 192 26.16 14.73 15.98
N VAL A 193 25.06 14.16 15.47
CA VAL A 193 23.73 14.76 15.57
C VAL A 193 22.79 14.00 16.51
N THR A 194 23.09 12.78 16.96
CA THR A 194 22.20 12.03 17.88
C THR A 194 21.92 12.83 19.15
N PRO A 195 20.72 13.42 19.31
CA PRO A 195 20.28 13.92 20.59
C PRO A 195 20.02 12.70 21.48
N GLU A 196 20.14 12.84 22.79
CA GLU A 196 19.64 11.80 23.69
C GLU A 196 18.17 11.48 23.31
N PRO A 197 17.80 10.19 23.23
CA PRO A 197 16.45 9.80 22.87
C PRO A 197 15.49 10.47 23.88
N PRO A 198 14.46 11.20 23.39
CA PRO A 198 13.55 11.91 24.29
C PRO A 198 12.89 10.94 25.27
N ASP A 199 12.72 11.40 26.51
CA ASP A 199 12.12 10.62 27.60
C ASP A 199 10.86 9.87 27.13
N ALA A 200 10.71 8.63 27.57
CA ALA A 200 9.68 7.71 27.11
C ALA A 200 8.28 8.32 27.27
N ARG A 201 8.07 9.11 28.32
CA ARG A 201 6.81 9.82 28.59
C ARG A 201 6.49 10.87 27.54
N THR A 202 7.48 11.62 27.08
CA THR A 202 7.32 12.65 26.04
C THR A 202 6.94 12.00 24.71
N ARG A 203 7.60 10.89 24.35
CA ARG A 203 7.25 10.09 23.16
C ARG A 203 5.83 9.54 23.26
N LEU A 204 5.46 8.97 24.40
CA LEU A 204 4.13 8.42 24.61
C LEU A 204 3.04 9.51 24.50
N ARG A 205 3.26 10.68 25.09
CA ARG A 205 2.34 11.82 24.97
C ARG A 205 2.20 12.31 23.54
N ALA A 206 3.29 12.41 22.80
CA ALA A 206 3.26 12.82 21.39
C ALA A 206 2.51 11.81 20.52
N VAL A 207 2.75 10.51 20.72
CA VAL A 207 2.03 9.44 20.03
C VAL A 207 0.56 9.43 20.42
N ALA A 208 0.23 9.59 21.70
CA ALA A 208 -1.15 9.66 22.18
C ALA A 208 -1.89 10.87 21.60
N GLY A 209 -1.26 12.05 21.56
CA GLY A 209 -1.84 13.24 20.95
C GLY A 209 -2.12 13.02 19.45
N THR A 210 -1.14 12.49 18.72
CA THR A 210 -1.30 12.15 17.29
C THR A 210 -2.42 11.12 17.10
N PHE A 211 -2.48 10.10 17.95
CA PHE A 211 -3.52 9.08 17.92
C PHE A 211 -4.91 9.69 18.13
N VAL A 212 -5.09 10.54 19.15
CA VAL A 212 -6.37 11.22 19.42
C VAL A 212 -6.78 12.10 18.25
N THR A 213 -5.87 12.95 17.73
CA THR A 213 -6.18 13.84 16.61
C THR A 213 -6.56 13.06 15.35
N THR A 214 -5.78 12.02 14.99
CA THR A 214 -6.08 11.18 13.83
C THR A 214 -7.37 10.40 13.99
N TYR A 215 -7.68 9.91 15.20
CA TYR A 215 -8.94 9.24 15.50
C TYR A 215 -10.14 10.17 15.32
N LEU A 216 -10.10 11.37 15.90
CA LEU A 216 -11.19 12.35 15.76
C LEU A 216 -11.38 12.80 14.31
N ALA A 217 -10.29 12.97 13.56
CA ALA A 217 -10.37 13.27 12.13
C ALA A 217 -11.04 12.13 11.34
N LEU A 218 -10.68 10.87 11.63
CA LEU A 218 -11.32 9.71 11.00
C LEU A 218 -12.80 9.58 11.38
N ASP A 219 -13.17 9.87 12.63
CA ASP A 219 -14.57 9.84 13.06
C ASP A 219 -15.40 10.94 12.38
N LEU A 220 -14.86 12.17 12.28
CA LEU A 220 -15.50 13.25 11.52
C LEU A 220 -15.70 12.88 10.05
N ILE A 221 -14.66 12.36 9.39
CA ILE A 221 -14.74 11.88 8.01
C ILE A 221 -15.82 10.81 7.89
N LYS A 222 -15.86 9.84 8.80
CA LYS A 222 -16.87 8.78 8.82
C LYS A 222 -18.28 9.34 8.96
N VAL A 223 -18.51 10.31 9.86
CA VAL A 223 -19.82 10.95 10.03
C VAL A 223 -20.25 11.67 8.76
N LEU A 224 -19.34 12.43 8.12
CA LEU A 224 -19.61 13.08 6.84
C LEU A 224 -19.96 12.04 5.76
N MET A 225 -19.27 10.90 5.74
CA MET A 225 -19.53 9.81 4.80
C MET A 225 -20.88 9.13 5.03
N MET A 226 -21.34 9.02 6.27
CA MET A 226 -22.66 8.46 6.57
C MET A 226 -23.82 9.28 5.99
N HIS A 227 -23.58 10.53 5.57
CA HIS A 227 -24.57 11.34 4.88
C HIS A 227 -24.61 11.11 3.36
N ASP A 228 -23.62 10.42 2.78
CA ASP A 228 -23.59 10.14 1.34
C ASP A 228 -24.22 8.75 1.05
N PRO A 229 -25.28 8.68 0.22
CA PRO A 229 -25.89 7.43 -0.21
C PRO A 229 -24.88 6.42 -0.79
N TYR A 230 -23.82 6.92 -1.42
CA TYR A 230 -22.72 6.10 -1.94
C TYR A 230 -22.11 5.20 -0.85
N PHE A 231 -21.81 5.76 0.32
CA PHE A 231 -21.19 5.02 1.43
C PHE A 231 -22.20 4.18 2.22
N LEU A 232 -23.50 4.45 2.07
CA LEU A 232 -24.54 3.60 2.63
C LEU A 232 -24.83 2.36 1.78
N GLY A 233 -24.34 2.33 0.53
CA GLY A 233 -24.62 1.23 -0.40
C GLY A 233 -26.07 1.22 -0.90
N VAL A 234 -26.78 2.33 -0.72
CA VAL A 234 -28.18 2.49 -1.12
C VAL A 234 -28.19 3.35 -2.39
N PRO A 235 -29.01 3.04 -3.41
CA PRO A 235 -29.24 3.99 -4.49
C PRO A 235 -29.74 5.32 -3.89
N SER A 236 -29.21 6.44 -4.38
CA SER A 236 -29.80 7.74 -4.11
C SER A 236 -31.31 7.62 -4.35
N PRO A 237 -32.19 8.06 -3.41
CA PRO A 237 -33.61 8.03 -3.67
C PRO A 237 -33.81 8.79 -4.99
N LEU A 238 -34.30 8.07 -6.00
CA LEU A 238 -34.74 8.70 -7.24
C LEU A 238 -35.55 9.91 -6.81
N SER A 239 -35.12 11.10 -7.21
CA SER A 239 -35.96 12.28 -7.18
C SER A 239 -37.27 11.85 -7.86
N GLN A 240 -38.29 11.59 -7.05
CA GLN A 240 -39.60 11.27 -7.57
C GLN A 240 -40.02 12.50 -8.38
N PRO A 241 -40.39 12.34 -9.67
CA PRO A 241 -40.96 13.44 -10.43
C PRO A 241 -42.27 13.93 -9.80
#